data_AF-A0A9D1URQ8-F1
#
_entry.id   AF-A0A9D1URQ8-F1
#
_cell.length_a   1.000
_cell.length_b   1.000
_cell.length_c   1.000
_cell.angle_alpha   90.00
_cell.angle_beta   90.00
_cell.angle_gamma   90.00
#
_symmetry.space_group_name_H-M   'P 1'
#
loop_
_entity.id
_entity.type
_entity.pdbx_description
1 polymer ?
#
loop_
_entity_poly.entity_id
_entity_poly.type
_entity_poly.pdbx_seq_one_letter_code
_entity_poly.pdbx_strand_id
1 'polypeptide(L)'
;LDTMPSDLPGGAQGGLLALLMTGIGISIIGPIGEELLFRGVIQSGLLRYGAVISTLGSAGIFALAHGINIVMPVALLFGVLAAELYRRSGSIWPAIIAHVVHNAPTVFLYTLL
;
A
#
# COMPACT_ATOMS: atom_id res chain seq x y z
N LEU A 1 -6.70 23.77 36.62
CA LEU A 1 -6.02 22.59 36.07
C LEU A 1 -6.95 21.38 36.24
N ASP A 2 -8.15 21.33 35.63
CA ASP A 2 -8.94 20.08 35.68
C ASP A 2 -10.19 19.94 34.78
N THR A 3 -10.26 20.56 33.59
CA THR A 3 -11.39 20.26 32.67
C THR A 3 -10.99 20.35 31.20
N MET A 4 -9.98 19.58 30.78
CA MET A 4 -9.85 19.22 29.37
C MET A 4 -10.54 17.86 29.15
N PRO A 5 -11.54 17.75 28.26
CA PRO A 5 -12.21 16.50 27.97
C PRO A 5 -11.21 15.43 27.53
N SER A 6 -11.25 14.27 28.17
CA SER A 6 -10.41 13.09 27.92
C SER A 6 -10.72 12.35 26.62
N ASP A 7 -11.61 12.89 25.80
CA ASP A 7 -12.32 12.12 24.76
C ASP A 7 -11.81 12.46 23.36
N LEU A 8 -10.56 12.93 23.26
CA LEU A 8 -9.87 13.05 21.97
C LEU A 8 -9.56 11.62 21.47
N PRO A 9 -10.00 11.24 20.25
CA PRO A 9 -9.72 9.93 19.68
C PRO A 9 -8.21 9.63 19.77
N GLY A 10 -7.85 8.51 20.41
CA GLY A 10 -6.50 8.20 20.91
C GLY A 10 -5.35 8.17 19.90
N GLY A 11 -5.56 8.56 18.64
CA GLY A 11 -4.52 8.77 17.65
C GLY A 11 -3.79 10.12 17.78
N ALA A 12 -4.40 11.13 18.43
CA ALA A 12 -3.87 12.50 18.48
C ALA A 12 -2.88 12.79 19.64
N GLN A 13 -2.58 11.82 20.50
CA GLN A 13 -1.71 12.02 21.68
C GLN A 13 -0.27 11.49 21.52
N GLY A 14 0.08 10.87 20.38
CA GLY A 14 1.28 10.04 20.28
C GLY A 14 2.63 10.76 20.07
N GLY A 15 2.64 12.09 19.89
CA GLY A 15 3.85 12.86 19.62
C GLY A 15 4.59 12.44 18.34
N LEU A 16 5.76 13.04 18.08
CA LEU A 16 6.56 12.78 16.87
C LEU A 16 6.89 11.30 16.67
N LEU A 17 7.14 10.55 17.75
CA LEU A 17 7.45 9.13 17.67
C LEU A 17 6.29 8.30 17.10
N ALA A 18 5.05 8.56 17.51
CA ALA A 18 3.90 7.85 16.96
C ALA A 18 3.65 8.22 15.49
N LEU A 19 3.87 9.49 15.11
CA LEU A 19 3.77 9.93 13.71
C LEU A 19 4.80 9.23 12.82
N LEU A 20 6.05 9.13 13.28
CA LEU A 20 7.11 8.38 12.60
C LEU A 20 6.74 6.91 12.47
N MET A 21 6.20 6.30 13.52
CA MET A 21 5.84 4.88 13.50
C MET A 21 4.68 4.57 12.56
N THR A 22 3.63 5.40 12.58
CA THR A 22 2.52 5.31 11.64
C THR A 22 2.98 5.57 10.21
N GLY A 23 3.81 6.58 9.98
CA GLY A 23 4.36 6.91 8.67
C GLY A 23 5.16 5.75 8.08
N ILE A 24 6.09 5.17 8.86
CA ILE A 24 6.87 3.99 8.46
C ILE A 24 5.96 2.78 8.21
N GLY A 25 4.97 2.56 9.07
CA GLY A 25 3.99 1.50 8.92
C GLY A 25 3.26 1.57 7.58
N ILE A 26 2.71 2.74 7.25
CA ILE A 26 1.95 2.97 6.01
C ILE A 26 2.86 2.97 4.77
N SER A 27 4.09 3.47 4.89
CA SER A 27 4.92 3.74 3.70
C SER A 27 5.94 2.66 3.38
N ILE A 28 6.21 1.75 4.32
CA ILE A 28 7.19 0.68 4.14
C ILE A 28 6.53 -0.67 4.45
N ILE A 29 6.05 -0.86 5.67
CA ILE A 29 5.59 -2.18 6.14
C ILE A 29 4.32 -2.62 5.41
N GLY A 30 3.35 -1.71 5.25
CA GLY A 30 2.12 -1.93 4.50
C GLY A 30 2.40 -2.37 3.06
N PRO A 31 3.12 -1.56 2.26
CA PRO A 31 3.49 -1.91 0.88
C PRO A 31 4.20 -3.26 0.73
N ILE A 32 5.08 -3.64 1.66
CA ILE A 32 5.72 -4.96 1.64
C ILE A 32 4.67 -6.07 1.81
N GLY A 33 3.80 -5.95 2.81
CA GLY A 33 2.74 -6.93 3.06
C GLY A 33 1.75 -7.04 1.90
N GLU A 34 1.39 -5.89 1.32
CA GLU A 34 0.51 -5.83 0.15
C GLU A 34 1.14 -6.54 -1.04
N GLU A 35 2.37 -6.23 -1.44
CA GLU A 35 2.98 -6.91 -2.59
C GLU A 35 3.17 -8.42 -2.34
N LEU A 36 3.47 -8.84 -1.10
CA LEU A 36 3.53 -10.27 -0.74
C LEU A 36 2.19 -10.97 -0.99
N LEU A 37 1.08 -10.33 -0.63
CA LEU A 37 -0.25 -10.87 -0.87
C LEU A 37 -0.64 -10.81 -2.37
N PHE A 38 -0.57 -9.64 -2.97
CA PHE A 38 -1.13 -9.41 -4.31
C PHE A 38 -0.25 -9.98 -5.42
N ARG A 39 1.08 -9.91 -5.30
CA ARG A 39 2.01 -10.50 -6.28
C ARG A 39 2.36 -11.93 -5.90
N GLY A 40 2.80 -12.11 -4.66
CA GLY A 40 3.29 -13.40 -4.18
C GLY A 40 2.21 -14.48 -4.17
N VAL A 41 0.98 -14.16 -3.75
CA VAL A 41 -0.11 -15.15 -3.64
C VAL A 41 -1.12 -15.01 -4.78
N ILE A 42 -1.78 -13.86 -4.90
CA ILE A 42 -2.92 -13.70 -5.82
C ILE A 42 -2.48 -13.77 -7.28
N GLN A 43 -1.51 -12.95 -7.69
CA GLN A 43 -1.04 -12.94 -9.08
C GLN A 43 -0.38 -14.27 -9.46
N SER A 44 0.48 -14.81 -8.60
CA SER A 44 1.06 -16.16 -8.78
C SER A 44 0.00 -17.22 -9.03
N GLY A 45 -1.08 -17.23 -8.23
CA GLY A 45 -2.19 -18.16 -8.40
C GLY A 45 -2.96 -17.95 -9.70
N LEU A 46 -3.08 -16.70 -10.17
CA LEU A 46 -3.77 -16.36 -11.41
C LEU A 46 -2.92 -16.59 -12.68
N LEU A 47 -1.60 -16.75 -12.57
CA LEU A 47 -0.71 -16.97 -13.73
C LEU A 47 -1.11 -18.21 -14.56
N ARG A 48 -1.72 -19.22 -13.93
CA ARG A 48 -2.26 -20.41 -14.61
C ARG A 48 -3.36 -20.10 -15.64
N TYR A 49 -3.97 -18.92 -15.56
CA TYR A 49 -4.97 -18.43 -16.51
C TYR A 49 -4.40 -17.45 -17.55
N GLY A 50 -3.08 -17.23 -17.53
CA GLY A 50 -2.37 -16.40 -18.50
C GLY A 50 -1.98 -15.01 -17.97
N ALA A 51 -1.12 -14.35 -18.74
CA ALA A 51 -0.51 -13.07 -18.37
C ALA A 51 -1.52 -11.94 -18.19
N VAL A 52 -2.52 -11.85 -19.07
CA VAL A 52 -3.54 -10.79 -19.03
C VAL A 52 -4.43 -10.95 -17.80
N ILE A 53 -4.95 -12.16 -17.55
CA ILE A 53 -5.85 -12.43 -16.42
C ILE A 53 -5.12 -12.24 -15.09
N SER A 54 -3.89 -12.72 -14.96
CA SER A 54 -3.10 -12.52 -13.74
C SER A 54 -2.80 -11.05 -13.45
N THR A 55 -2.44 -10.27 -14.48
CA THR A 55 -2.11 -8.84 -14.34
C THR A 55 -3.35 -8.03 -13.99
N LEU A 56 -4.40 -8.11 -14.80
CA LEU A 56 -5.62 -7.32 -14.60
C LEU A 56 -6.42 -7.80 -13.39
N GLY A 57 -6.48 -9.11 -13.16
CA GLY A 57 -7.18 -9.69 -12.01
C GLY A 57 -6.54 -9.29 -10.68
N SER A 58 -5.22 -9.45 -10.54
CA SER A 58 -4.53 -9.05 -9.31
C SER A 58 -4.57 -7.52 -9.12
N ALA A 59 -4.37 -6.72 -10.17
CA ALA A 59 -4.48 -5.26 -10.10
C ALA A 59 -5.90 -4.79 -9.72
N GLY A 60 -6.92 -5.43 -10.26
CA GLY A 60 -8.32 -5.14 -9.93
C GLY A 60 -8.66 -5.45 -8.48
N ILE A 61 -8.24 -6.61 -7.97
CA ILE A 61 -8.44 -6.97 -6.55
C ILE A 61 -7.67 -6.02 -5.63
N PHE A 62 -6.44 -5.65 -5.98
CA PHE A 62 -5.65 -4.64 -5.26
C PHE A 62 -6.37 -3.29 -5.18
N ALA A 63 -6.88 -2.79 -6.31
CA ALA A 63 -7.63 -1.54 -6.35
C ALA A 63 -8.92 -1.60 -5.51
N LEU A 64 -9.65 -2.71 -5.57
CA LEU A 64 -10.86 -2.90 -4.77
C LEU A 64 -10.56 -3.00 -3.27
N ALA A 65 -9.42 -3.58 -2.88
CA ALA A 65 -8.98 -3.63 -1.49
C ALA A 65 -8.70 -2.24 -0.89
N HIS A 66 -8.41 -1.25 -1.73
CA HIS A 66 -8.29 0.16 -1.34
C HIS A 66 -9.64 0.89 -1.20
N GLY A 67 -10.76 0.20 -1.49
CA GLY A 67 -12.12 0.72 -1.43
C GLY A 67 -12.55 1.51 -2.67
N ILE A 68 -13.85 1.76 -2.80
CA ILE A 68 -14.42 2.56 -3.90
C ILE A 68 -14.37 4.04 -3.51
N ASN A 69 -13.23 4.67 -3.76
CA ASN A 69 -12.97 6.08 -3.43
C ASN A 69 -11.96 6.69 -4.43
N ILE A 70 -11.50 7.92 -4.15
CA ILE A 70 -10.56 8.66 -5.00
C ILE A 70 -9.19 7.96 -5.18
N VAL A 71 -8.81 7.06 -4.27
CA VAL A 71 -7.56 6.28 -4.35
C VAL A 71 -7.68 5.14 -5.35
N MET A 72 -8.88 4.58 -5.54
CA MET A 72 -9.10 3.39 -6.38
C MET A 72 -8.52 3.49 -7.80
N PRO A 73 -8.71 4.59 -8.56
CA PRO A 73 -8.16 4.69 -9.92
C PRO A 73 -6.63 4.68 -9.92
N VAL A 74 -6.00 5.34 -8.95
CA VAL A 74 -4.54 5.37 -8.81
C VAL A 74 -4.02 3.99 -8.37
N ALA A 75 -4.71 3.34 -7.43
CA ALA A 75 -4.39 1.98 -7.00
C ALA A 75 -4.51 0.98 -8.15
N LEU A 76 -5.48 1.13 -9.06
CA LEU A 76 -5.60 0.29 -10.24
C LEU A 76 -4.43 0.47 -11.20
N LEU A 77 -4.07 1.72 -11.54
CA LEU A 77 -2.92 1.99 -12.40
C LEU A 77 -1.62 1.46 -11.79
N PHE A 78 -1.39 1.76 -10.51
CA PHE A 78 -0.23 1.27 -9.78
C PHE A 78 -0.21 -0.26 -9.72
N GLY A 79 -1.36 -0.88 -9.44
CA GLY A 79 -1.51 -2.34 -9.39
C GLY A 79 -1.15 -3.02 -10.71
N VAL A 80 -1.51 -2.44 -11.86
CA VAL A 80 -1.10 -2.94 -13.18
C VAL A 80 0.41 -2.83 -13.37
N LEU A 81 1.00 -1.69 -12.99
CA LEU A 81 2.45 -1.48 -13.06
C LEU A 81 3.21 -2.47 -12.17
N ALA A 82 2.82 -2.63 -10.91
CA ALA A 82 3.42 -3.56 -9.97
C ALA A 82 3.28 -5.01 -10.44
N ALA A 83 2.11 -5.36 -10.97
CA ALA A 83 1.86 -6.68 -11.56
C ALA A 83 2.80 -6.97 -12.73
N GLU A 84 3.00 -5.99 -13.61
CA GLU A 84 3.87 -6.14 -14.77
C GLU A 84 5.35 -6.19 -14.37
N LEU A 85 5.77 -5.42 -13.37
CA LEU A 85 7.12 -5.50 -12.79
C LEU A 85 7.39 -6.91 -12.24
N TYR A 86 6.47 -7.47 -11.47
CA TYR A 86 6.58 -8.84 -10.94
C TYR A 86 6.67 -9.86 -12.08
N ARG A 87 5.75 -9.77 -13.06
CA ARG A 87 5.68 -10.72 -14.18
C ARG A 87 6.93 -10.70 -15.07
N ARG A 88 7.50 -9.52 -15.35
CA ARG A 88 8.69 -9.37 -16.19
C ARG A 88 9.98 -9.73 -15.47
N SER A 89 10.09 -9.38 -14.19
CA SER A 89 11.31 -9.61 -13.42
C SER A 89 11.39 -11.00 -12.80
N GLY A 90 10.25 -11.69 -12.62
CA GLY A 90 10.16 -12.92 -11.85
C GLY A 90 10.48 -12.73 -10.35
N SER A 91 10.53 -11.48 -9.89
CA SER A 91 10.89 -11.11 -8.52
C SER A 91 9.87 -10.14 -7.95
N ILE A 92 9.62 -10.25 -6.65
CA ILE A 92 8.70 -9.36 -5.94
C ILE A 92 9.36 -8.03 -5.57
N TRP A 93 10.69 -7.99 -5.50
CA TRP A 93 11.44 -6.82 -5.04
C TRP A 93 11.25 -5.56 -5.91
N PRO A 94 11.20 -5.63 -7.25
CA PRO A 94 10.92 -4.45 -8.07
C PRO A 94 9.55 -3.82 -7.76
N ALA A 95 8.53 -4.65 -7.51
CA ALA A 95 7.20 -4.17 -7.14
C ALA A 95 7.20 -3.54 -5.74
N ILE A 96 7.84 -4.19 -4.75
CA ILE A 96 7.99 -3.65 -3.40
C ILE A 96 8.68 -2.29 -3.42
N ILE A 97 9.81 -2.17 -4.13
CA ILE A 97 10.58 -0.92 -4.21
C ILE A 97 9.72 0.18 -4.83
N ALA A 98 9.05 -0.11 -5.95
CA ALA A 98 8.15 0.86 -6.60
C ALA A 98 7.03 1.32 -5.66
N HIS A 99 6.48 0.40 -4.86
CA HIS A 99 5.36 0.68 -3.97
C HIS A 99 5.79 1.51 -2.75
N VAL A 100 6.93 1.18 -2.16
CA VAL A 100 7.54 1.97 -1.07
C VAL A 100 7.89 3.37 -1.55
N VAL A 101 8.49 3.51 -2.75
CA VAL A 101 8.80 4.83 -3.33
C VAL A 101 7.55 5.64 -3.60
N HIS A 102 6.48 5.01 -4.09
CA HIS A 102 5.19 5.68 -4.31
C HIS A 102 4.56 6.18 -2.99
N ASN A 103 4.71 5.43 -1.90
CA ASN A 103 4.15 5.82 -0.60
C ASN A 103 5.08 6.68 0.27
N ALA A 104 6.37 6.79 -0.05
CA ALA A 104 7.32 7.58 0.74
C ALA A 104 6.89 9.04 0.98
N PRO A 105 6.26 9.77 0.03
CA PRO A 105 5.74 11.12 0.28
C PRO A 105 4.76 11.22 1.45
N THR A 106 4.05 10.12 1.76
CA THR A 106 3.09 10.03 2.85
C THR A 106 3.76 10.24 4.21
N VAL A 107 4.97 9.71 4.43
CA VAL A 107 5.75 9.95 5.67
C VAL A 107 6.01 11.44 5.86
N PHE A 108 6.44 12.13 4.81
CA PHE A 108 6.72 13.56 4.86
C PHE A 108 5.46 14.37 5.17
N LEU A 109 4.32 14.00 4.58
CA LEU A 109 3.05 14.67 4.85
C LEU A 109 2.62 14.55 6.32
N TYR A 110 2.71 13.36 6.90
CA TYR A 110 2.29 13.10 8.30
C TYR A 110 3.27 13.64 9.36
N THR A 111 4.49 14.01 8.98
CA THR A 111 5.52 14.49 9.92
C THR A 111 5.72 16.01 9.88
N LEU A 112 5.25 16.69 8.83
CA LEU A 112 5.46 18.13 8.61
C LEU A 112 4.18 18.96 8.76
N LEU A 113 3.01 18.32 8.94
CA LEU A 113 1.71 18.95 9.18
C LEU A 113 1.18 18.56 10.56
#